data_AF-A0A8J3JK22-F1
#
_entry.id   AF-A0A8J3JK22-F1
#
_cell.length_a   1.000
_cell.length_b   1.000
_cell.length_c   1.000
_cell.angle_alpha   90.00
_cell.angle_beta   90.00
_cell.angle_gamma   90.00
#
_symmetry.space_group_name_H-M   'P 1'
#
loop_
_entity.id
_entity.type
_entity.pdbx_description
1 polymer ?
#
loop_
_entity_poly.entity_id
_entity_poly.type
_entity_poly.pdbx_seq_one_letter_code
_entity_poly.pdbx_strand_id
1 'polypeptide(L)'
;MVRAAFRAPAERGYLAGVTLDDRPQPLGSCWNYWFCVAGGDQAGIMAALGLTDPQPTTYALAREEMDRASHGSDTGLVCVTGEINGWTAVVGPWCDPTDKERHEEVRTLVEVLSAQYGEAHAFYFGAQRDGSAWLVARDGRTIRRYSDLSSEMALGDPLPVEQRYLDQFDIPGRPEDHLDDEDMSDDMFEFWHACTAQRVAQTISLDVVWHMPTDAVVCGQLVLARVPERARGAQRGHNGV
;
A
#
# COMPACT_ATOMS: atom_id res chain seq x y z
N MET A 1 -26.62 48.45 33.28
CA MET A 1 -25.96 47.15 33.52
C MET A 1 -26.91 46.06 33.03
N VAL A 2 -26.90 45.77 31.73
CA VAL A 2 -27.79 44.80 31.08
C VAL A 2 -26.95 43.57 30.74
N ARG A 3 -27.19 42.46 31.44
CA ARG A 3 -26.54 41.18 31.14
C ARG A 3 -27.19 40.59 29.89
N ALA A 4 -26.49 40.64 28.77
CA ALA A 4 -26.80 39.84 27.60
C ALA A 4 -26.51 38.37 27.93
N ALA A 5 -27.56 37.54 27.92
CA ALA A 5 -27.41 36.10 27.96
C ALA A 5 -26.86 35.64 26.60
N PHE A 6 -25.61 35.17 26.60
CA PHE A 6 -25.04 34.46 25.46
C PHE A 6 -25.81 33.14 25.29
N ARG A 7 -26.63 33.07 24.26
CA ARG A 7 -27.24 31.83 23.77
C ARG A 7 -26.16 31.11 22.97
N ALA A 8 -25.69 29.97 23.48
CA ALA A 8 -24.81 29.07 22.75
C ALA A 8 -25.52 28.59 21.46
N PRO A 9 -24.84 28.53 20.30
CA PRO A 9 -25.37 27.82 19.16
C PRO A 9 -25.43 26.32 19.48
N ALA A 10 -26.57 25.71 19.14
CA ALA A 10 -26.79 24.28 19.28
C ALA A 10 -25.69 23.47 18.58
N GLU A 11 -25.07 22.57 19.34
CA GLU A 11 -24.23 21.51 18.83
C GLU A 11 -25.04 20.65 17.84
N ARG A 12 -24.83 20.88 16.54
CA ARG A 12 -25.28 19.95 15.49
C ARG A 12 -24.28 18.81 15.47
N GLY A 13 -24.72 17.65 15.97
CA GLY A 13 -23.98 16.41 15.90
C GLY A 13 -23.57 16.08 14.47
N TYR A 14 -22.27 15.88 14.28
CA TYR A 14 -21.67 15.23 13.12
C TYR A 14 -20.67 14.18 13.64
N LEU A 15 -21.21 13.18 14.35
CA LEU A 15 -20.51 11.94 14.71
C LEU A 15 -21.35 10.72 14.27
N ALA A 16 -22.12 10.88 13.20
CA ALA A 16 -22.92 9.80 12.60
C ALA A 16 -22.41 9.57 11.18
N GLY A 17 -21.44 8.67 11.04
CA GLY A 17 -20.85 8.36 9.73
C GLY A 17 -20.22 6.99 9.60
N VAL A 18 -19.86 6.33 10.71
CA VAL A 18 -19.52 4.89 10.68
C VAL A 18 -20.84 4.13 10.86
N THR A 19 -21.45 3.72 9.76
CA THR A 19 -22.56 2.78 9.80
C THR A 19 -22.08 1.45 10.37
N LEU A 20 -22.87 0.84 11.26
CA LEU A 20 -22.62 -0.50 11.85
C LEU A 20 -22.39 -1.62 10.81
N ASP A 21 -22.64 -1.34 9.52
CA ASP A 21 -22.52 -2.25 8.39
C ASP A 21 -21.37 -1.92 7.42
N ASP A 22 -20.43 -1.02 7.78
CA ASP A 22 -19.24 -0.80 6.95
C ASP A 22 -18.33 -2.04 6.99
N ARG A 23 -18.41 -2.86 5.95
CA ARG A 23 -17.63 -4.10 5.80
C ARG A 23 -16.38 -3.84 4.97
N PRO A 24 -15.30 -4.60 5.19
CA PRO A 24 -14.12 -4.54 4.34
C PRO A 24 -14.48 -4.71 2.87
N GLN A 25 -14.08 -3.74 2.06
CA GLN A 25 -14.19 -3.79 0.61
C GLN A 25 -12.82 -3.54 0.01
N PRO A 26 -12.52 -4.11 -1.17
CA PRO A 26 -11.28 -3.82 -1.87
C PRO A 26 -11.14 -2.32 -2.14
N LEU A 27 -9.96 -1.78 -1.86
CA LEU A 27 -9.59 -0.36 -2.00
C LEU A 27 -8.91 -0.06 -3.34
N GLY A 28 -9.01 -0.97 -4.30
CA GLY A 28 -8.29 -0.90 -5.56
C GLY A 28 -8.80 0.14 -6.56
N SER A 29 -7.90 0.49 -7.46
CA SER A 29 -8.04 1.41 -8.59
C SER A 29 -7.22 0.91 -9.80
N CYS A 30 -6.98 1.78 -10.79
CA CYS A 30 -6.09 1.56 -11.93
C CYS A 30 -4.63 1.37 -11.50
N TRP A 31 -4.13 2.22 -10.60
CA TRP A 31 -2.79 2.11 -10.03
C TRP A 31 -2.89 1.97 -8.51
N ASN A 32 -2.30 0.89 -8.01
CA ASN A 32 -2.49 0.44 -6.65
C ASN A 32 -1.16 0.44 -5.93
N TYR A 33 -1.13 1.09 -4.77
CA TYR A 33 0.08 1.26 -3.97
C TYR A 33 -0.30 1.07 -2.51
N TRP A 34 0.36 0.16 -1.82
CA TRP A 34 0.06 -0.06 -0.41
C TRP A 34 1.24 -0.62 0.38
N PHE A 35 1.27 -0.25 1.66
CA PHE A 35 2.05 -0.95 2.68
C PHE A 35 1.19 -1.98 3.38
N CYS A 36 1.83 -3.04 3.87
CA CYS A 36 1.29 -3.93 4.90
C CYS A 36 2.28 -3.96 6.06
N VAL A 37 1.80 -3.66 7.26
CA VAL A 37 2.61 -3.69 8.49
C VAL A 37 2.01 -4.72 9.44
N ALA A 38 2.83 -5.59 10.00
CA ALA A 38 2.36 -6.58 10.94
C ALA A 38 1.79 -5.93 12.21
N GLY A 39 0.70 -6.47 12.72
CA GLY A 39 -0.01 -6.01 13.91
C GLY A 39 -1.07 -4.93 13.67
N GLY A 40 -1.65 -4.46 14.77
CA GLY A 40 -2.80 -3.55 14.80
C GLY A 40 -2.58 -2.20 15.48
N ASP A 41 -1.33 -1.80 15.75
CA ASP A 41 -1.03 -0.48 16.33
C ASP A 41 -1.15 0.62 15.26
N GLN A 42 -2.38 0.86 14.80
CA GLN A 42 -2.69 1.84 13.77
C GLN A 42 -2.14 3.23 14.11
N ALA A 43 -2.26 3.65 15.37
CA ALA A 43 -1.77 4.95 15.83
C ALA A 43 -0.25 5.04 15.79
N GLY A 44 0.45 4.00 16.25
CA GLY A 44 1.91 3.91 16.19
C GLY A 44 2.43 3.86 14.75
N ILE A 45 1.75 3.14 13.85
CA ILE A 45 2.09 3.07 12.42
C ILE A 45 1.94 4.46 11.78
N MET A 46 0.82 5.13 12.01
CA MET A 46 0.61 6.51 11.52
C MET A 46 1.67 7.46 12.05
N ALA A 47 2.03 7.36 13.34
CA ALA A 47 3.06 8.19 13.95
C ALA A 47 4.45 7.93 13.34
N ALA A 48 4.83 6.67 13.12
CA ALA A 48 6.11 6.29 12.51
C ALA A 48 6.23 6.81 11.06
N LEU A 49 5.12 6.82 10.32
CA LEU A 49 5.04 7.36 8.96
C LEU A 49 4.88 8.88 8.91
N GLY A 50 4.68 9.55 10.05
CA GLY A 50 4.43 10.99 10.11
C GLY A 50 3.08 11.41 9.53
N LEU A 51 2.10 10.51 9.50
CA LEU A 51 0.75 10.79 9.01
C LEU A 51 0.00 11.69 9.99
N THR A 52 -0.74 12.67 9.46
CA THR A 52 -1.45 13.68 10.26
C THR A 52 -2.94 13.75 9.94
N ASP A 53 -3.69 14.51 10.74
CA ASP A 53 -5.12 14.76 10.56
C ASP A 53 -6.00 13.50 10.36
N PRO A 54 -5.87 12.45 11.21
CA PRO A 54 -6.63 11.22 11.04
C PRO A 54 -8.14 11.50 11.14
N GLN A 55 -8.88 11.10 10.12
CA GLN A 55 -10.33 11.16 10.05
C GLN A 55 -10.91 9.75 9.90
N PRO A 56 -11.72 9.27 10.85
CA PRO A 56 -12.51 8.05 10.64
C PRO A 56 -13.30 8.13 9.33
N THR A 57 -13.33 7.02 8.58
CA THR A 57 -13.98 6.95 7.26
C THR A 57 -14.70 5.61 7.07
N THR A 58 -15.35 5.44 5.93
CA THR A 58 -15.90 4.17 5.47
C THR A 58 -15.08 3.58 4.32
N TYR A 59 -15.17 2.27 4.07
CA TYR A 59 -14.49 1.65 2.93
C TYR A 59 -14.94 2.24 1.59
N ALA A 60 -16.23 2.53 1.45
CA ALA A 60 -16.79 3.14 0.25
C ALA A 60 -16.15 4.51 -0.05
N LEU A 61 -16.06 5.38 0.96
CA LEU A 61 -15.46 6.71 0.81
C LEU A 61 -13.94 6.61 0.59
N ALA A 62 -13.26 5.74 1.35
CA ALA A 62 -11.83 5.52 1.17
C ALA A 62 -11.50 5.05 -0.26
N ARG A 63 -12.27 4.13 -0.82
CA ARG A 63 -12.10 3.66 -2.20
C ARG A 63 -12.23 4.81 -3.21
N GLU A 64 -13.21 5.69 -3.05
CA GLU A 64 -13.37 6.86 -3.93
C GLU A 64 -12.19 7.84 -3.83
N GLU A 65 -11.66 8.06 -2.63
CA GLU A 65 -10.48 8.91 -2.43
C GLU A 65 -9.20 8.28 -3.00
N MET A 66 -9.02 6.96 -2.84
CA MET A 66 -7.87 6.24 -3.39
C MET A 66 -7.91 6.16 -4.91
N ASP A 67 -9.10 5.94 -5.49
CA ASP A 67 -9.32 6.00 -6.92
C ASP A 67 -8.91 7.37 -7.48
N ARG A 68 -9.43 8.46 -6.90
CA ARG A 68 -9.05 9.82 -7.30
C ARG A 68 -7.55 10.08 -7.13
N ALA A 69 -6.95 9.67 -6.02
CA ALA A 69 -5.52 9.86 -5.76
C ALA A 69 -4.65 9.12 -6.79
N SER A 70 -5.04 7.90 -7.18
CA SER A 70 -4.31 7.10 -8.17
C SER A 70 -4.29 7.75 -9.56
N HIS A 71 -5.29 8.57 -9.90
CA HIS A 71 -5.36 9.33 -11.15
C HIS A 71 -4.62 10.68 -11.10
N GLY A 72 -3.65 10.83 -10.19
CA GLY A 72 -2.81 12.03 -10.10
C GLY A 72 -3.48 13.25 -9.48
N SER A 73 -4.66 13.10 -8.87
CA SER A 73 -5.17 14.17 -8.02
C SER A 73 -4.33 14.23 -6.75
N ASP A 74 -3.67 15.37 -6.51
CA ASP A 74 -2.91 15.60 -5.27
C ASP A 74 -3.90 15.78 -4.11
N THR A 75 -4.37 14.66 -3.58
CA THR A 75 -5.16 14.63 -2.34
C THR A 75 -4.25 14.80 -1.12
N GLY A 76 -2.98 14.39 -1.24
CA GLY A 76 -2.07 14.22 -0.12
C GLY A 76 -2.63 13.29 0.96
N LEU A 77 -3.50 12.35 0.58
CA LEU A 77 -4.19 11.43 1.47
C LEU A 77 -3.70 9.99 1.27
N VAL A 78 -3.68 9.26 2.37
CA VAL A 78 -3.62 7.80 2.40
C VAL A 78 -4.80 7.27 3.23
N CYS A 79 -5.21 6.06 2.93
CA CYS A 79 -6.15 5.30 3.74
C CYS A 79 -5.38 4.32 4.64
N VAL A 80 -5.71 4.25 5.92
CA VAL A 80 -5.11 3.34 6.91
C VAL A 80 -6.20 2.43 7.46
N THR A 81 -6.05 1.12 7.29
CA THR A 81 -7.02 0.13 7.78
C THR A 81 -6.88 -0.07 9.28
N GLY A 82 -7.94 -0.59 9.93
CA GLY A 82 -7.74 -1.32 11.18
C GLY A 82 -6.86 -2.54 10.96
N GLU A 83 -6.60 -3.31 12.02
CA GLU A 83 -5.96 -4.61 11.88
C GLU A 83 -6.90 -5.55 11.14
N ILE A 84 -6.39 -6.22 10.11
CA ILE A 84 -7.10 -7.22 9.32
C ILE A 84 -6.22 -8.47 9.27
N ASN A 85 -6.66 -9.55 9.89
CA ASN A 85 -5.92 -10.82 9.95
C ASN A 85 -4.45 -10.65 10.37
N GLY A 86 -4.17 -9.77 11.34
CA GLY A 86 -2.81 -9.51 11.82
C GLY A 86 -2.04 -8.44 11.04
N TRP A 87 -2.66 -7.73 10.09
CA TRP A 87 -2.00 -6.70 9.28
C TRP A 87 -2.75 -5.38 9.28
N THR A 88 -2.02 -4.28 9.37
CA THR A 88 -2.53 -2.93 9.08
C THR A 88 -2.01 -2.49 7.72
N ALA A 89 -2.92 -2.11 6.82
CA ALA A 89 -2.55 -1.61 5.50
C ALA A 89 -2.60 -0.09 5.45
N VAL A 90 -1.66 0.50 4.69
CA VAL A 90 -1.66 1.92 4.33
C VAL A 90 -1.72 2.00 2.81
N VAL A 91 -2.76 2.61 2.27
CA VAL A 91 -3.07 2.60 0.84
C VAL A 91 -2.99 4.02 0.29
N GLY A 92 -2.37 4.18 -0.87
CA GLY A 92 -2.34 5.42 -1.64
C GLY A 92 -1.00 5.66 -2.33
N PRO A 93 -0.93 6.53 -3.36
CA PRO A 93 0.25 6.72 -4.22
C PRO A 93 1.55 7.05 -3.48
N TRP A 94 1.47 7.61 -2.28
CA TRP A 94 2.63 7.87 -1.44
C TRP A 94 3.39 6.59 -1.02
N CYS A 95 2.74 5.43 -1.10
CA CYS A 95 3.29 4.13 -0.75
C CYS A 95 4.06 3.46 -1.91
N ASP A 96 4.25 4.12 -3.04
CA ASP A 96 4.81 3.52 -4.26
C ASP A 96 6.29 3.11 -4.11
N PRO A 97 6.63 1.80 -4.12
CA PRO A 97 8.01 1.33 -4.07
C PRO A 97 8.78 1.49 -5.39
N THR A 98 8.10 1.90 -6.47
CA THR A 98 8.66 2.09 -7.82
C THR A 98 8.91 3.55 -8.19
N ASP A 99 8.46 4.50 -7.36
CA ASP A 99 8.64 5.94 -7.60
C ASP A 99 10.13 6.28 -7.76
N LYS A 100 10.49 6.86 -8.90
CA LYS A 100 11.88 7.13 -9.29
C LYS A 100 12.62 8.06 -8.33
N GLU A 101 11.92 8.93 -7.62
CA GLU A 101 12.51 9.90 -6.70
C GLU A 101 12.46 9.43 -5.24
N ARG A 102 11.43 8.63 -4.90
CA ARG A 102 11.11 8.28 -3.52
C ARG A 102 11.33 6.82 -3.17
N HIS A 103 11.71 5.96 -4.11
CA HIS A 103 11.81 4.53 -3.82
C HIS A 103 12.75 4.19 -2.64
N GLU A 104 13.85 4.93 -2.45
CA GLU A 104 14.72 4.74 -1.27
C GLU A 104 14.11 5.27 0.02
N GLU A 105 13.30 6.34 -0.05
CA GLU A 105 12.51 6.83 1.08
C GLU A 105 11.49 5.76 1.49
N VAL A 106 10.74 5.21 0.54
CA VAL A 106 9.80 4.12 0.77
C VAL A 106 10.50 2.90 1.35
N ARG A 107 11.68 2.53 0.82
CA ARG A 107 12.49 1.45 1.39
C ARG A 107 12.84 1.68 2.85
N THR A 108 13.29 2.89 3.17
CA THR A 108 13.64 3.28 4.54
C THR A 108 12.42 3.24 5.47
N LEU A 109 11.26 3.72 5.02
CA LEU A 109 10.02 3.69 5.80
C LEU A 109 9.59 2.26 6.12
N VAL A 110 9.66 1.36 5.13
CA VAL A 110 9.33 -0.06 5.30
C VAL A 110 10.33 -0.75 6.23
N GLU A 111 11.63 -0.43 6.14
CA GLU A 111 12.63 -0.90 7.10
C GLU A 111 12.32 -0.42 8.52
N VAL A 112 12.04 0.87 8.73
CA VAL A 112 11.67 1.43 10.04
C VAL A 112 10.44 0.73 10.63
N LEU A 113 9.40 0.53 9.83
CA LEU A 113 8.20 -0.18 10.25
C LEU A 113 8.51 -1.64 10.60
N SER A 114 9.28 -2.35 9.78
CA SER A 114 9.67 -3.74 10.07
C SER A 114 10.55 -3.85 11.32
N ALA A 115 11.37 -2.86 11.64
CA ALA A 115 12.17 -2.85 12.86
C ALA A 115 11.31 -2.75 14.12
N GLN A 116 10.19 -2.03 14.03
CA GLN A 116 9.27 -1.81 15.14
C GLN A 116 8.23 -2.92 15.28
N TYR A 117 7.77 -3.48 14.17
CA TYR A 117 6.63 -4.42 14.12
C TYR A 117 7.02 -5.83 13.67
N GLY A 118 8.30 -6.11 13.43
CA GLY A 118 8.84 -7.38 12.97
C GLY A 118 8.82 -7.55 11.45
N GLU A 119 7.73 -7.17 10.79
CA GLU A 119 7.58 -7.32 9.34
C GLU A 119 6.76 -6.17 8.73
N ALA A 120 7.24 -5.67 7.59
CA ALA A 120 6.53 -4.67 6.80
C ALA A 120 6.87 -4.82 5.31
N HIS A 121 5.86 -4.63 4.46
CA HIS A 121 5.96 -4.77 3.02
C HIS A 121 5.41 -3.53 2.31
N ALA A 122 5.87 -3.27 1.09
CA ALA A 122 5.27 -2.34 0.15
C ALA A 122 5.03 -3.01 -1.20
N PHE A 123 3.96 -2.60 -1.87
CA PHE A 123 3.50 -3.22 -3.11
C PHE A 123 3.04 -2.16 -4.11
N TYR A 124 3.25 -2.46 -5.39
CA TYR A 124 2.66 -1.76 -6.51
C TYR A 124 2.02 -2.76 -7.49
N PHE A 125 0.85 -2.39 -8.01
CA PHE A 125 0.19 -3.13 -9.08
C PHE A 125 -0.60 -2.21 -10.03
N GLY A 126 -0.24 -2.23 -11.31
CA GLY A 126 -0.97 -1.56 -12.39
C GLY A 126 -2.01 -2.48 -13.01
N ALA A 127 -3.29 -2.19 -12.79
CA ALA A 127 -4.42 -2.98 -13.31
C ALA A 127 -4.48 -3.04 -14.85
N GLN A 128 -3.86 -2.07 -15.53
CA GLN A 128 -3.82 -1.98 -16.99
C GLN A 128 -2.61 -2.68 -17.61
N ARG A 129 -1.96 -3.58 -16.85
CA ARG A 129 -0.67 -4.22 -17.19
C ARG A 129 0.51 -3.24 -17.17
N ASP A 130 0.43 -2.24 -16.28
CA ASP A 130 1.47 -1.22 -16.11
C ASP A 130 2.52 -1.63 -15.07
N GLY A 131 2.70 -2.95 -14.90
CA GLY A 131 3.71 -3.54 -14.04
C GLY A 131 3.28 -3.90 -12.62
N SER A 132 4.23 -4.49 -11.91
CA SER A 132 4.10 -4.98 -10.55
C SER A 132 5.44 -4.95 -9.82
N ALA A 133 5.38 -4.55 -8.54
CA ALA A 133 6.55 -4.54 -7.69
C ALA A 133 6.21 -4.89 -6.25
N TRP A 134 7.19 -5.43 -5.54
CA TRP A 134 7.12 -5.67 -4.11
C TRP A 134 8.46 -5.38 -3.44
N LEU A 135 8.35 -4.91 -2.20
CA LEU A 135 9.43 -4.69 -1.28
C LEU A 135 9.05 -5.35 0.05
N VAL A 136 9.91 -6.20 0.56
CA VAL A 136 9.68 -6.99 1.77
C VAL A 136 10.81 -6.74 2.74
N ALA A 137 10.49 -6.30 3.96
CA ALA A 137 11.45 -6.10 5.03
C ALA A 137 11.06 -6.85 6.31
N ARG A 138 12.08 -7.37 7.00
CA ARG A 138 11.95 -8.03 8.30
C ARG A 138 13.00 -7.50 9.25
N ASP A 139 12.62 -7.27 10.50
CA ASP A 139 13.52 -6.85 11.59
C ASP A 139 14.44 -5.67 11.22
N GLY A 140 13.90 -4.70 10.48
CA GLY A 140 14.63 -3.49 10.08
C GLY A 140 15.47 -3.62 8.82
N ARG A 141 15.30 -4.68 8.04
CA ARG A 141 16.14 -4.95 6.86
C ARG A 141 15.30 -5.39 5.67
N THR A 142 15.56 -4.79 4.52
CA THR A 142 15.04 -5.29 3.25
C THR A 142 15.58 -6.70 2.98
N ILE A 143 14.68 -7.66 2.76
CA ILE A 143 15.01 -9.05 2.41
C ILE A 143 14.77 -9.37 0.94
N ARG A 144 13.76 -8.74 0.32
CA ARG A 144 13.49 -8.85 -1.11
C ARG A 144 12.98 -7.52 -1.65
N ARG A 145 13.49 -7.13 -2.80
CA ARG A 145 12.91 -6.07 -3.64
C ARG A 145 12.87 -6.58 -5.07
N TYR A 146 11.72 -6.41 -5.71
CA TYR A 146 11.50 -6.80 -7.10
C TYR A 146 10.57 -5.79 -7.77
N SER A 147 10.84 -5.51 -9.04
CA SER A 147 10.01 -4.67 -9.91
C SER A 147 10.17 -5.14 -11.35
N ASP A 148 9.09 -5.47 -12.04
CA ASP A 148 9.12 -5.73 -13.49
C ASP A 148 9.35 -4.44 -14.31
N LEU A 149 9.22 -3.27 -13.67
CA LEU A 149 9.51 -1.97 -14.28
C LEU A 149 10.97 -1.55 -14.16
N SER A 150 11.74 -2.19 -13.25
CA SER A 150 13.10 -1.75 -12.91
C SER A 150 13.91 -2.88 -12.25
N SER A 151 14.46 -3.77 -13.07
CA SER A 151 15.31 -4.88 -12.60
C SER A 151 16.56 -4.42 -11.87
N GLU A 152 17.08 -3.23 -12.21
CA GLU A 152 18.27 -2.66 -11.58
C GLU A 152 18.07 -2.36 -10.09
N MET A 153 16.81 -2.28 -9.64
CA MET A 153 16.45 -2.05 -8.24
C MET A 153 16.24 -3.37 -7.47
N ALA A 154 16.33 -4.53 -8.13
CA ALA A 154 16.11 -5.81 -7.50
C ALA A 154 17.19 -6.12 -6.44
N LEU A 155 16.75 -6.74 -5.34
CA LEU A 155 17.61 -7.07 -4.21
C LEU A 155 17.13 -8.35 -3.54
N GLY A 156 18.06 -9.20 -3.12
CA GLY A 156 17.77 -10.41 -2.34
C GLY A 156 17.25 -11.57 -3.19
N ASP A 157 17.19 -12.74 -2.59
CA ASP A 157 16.75 -13.97 -3.26
C ASP A 157 15.22 -13.99 -3.42
N PRO A 158 14.70 -14.65 -4.47
CA PRO A 158 13.26 -14.80 -4.68
C PRO A 158 12.55 -15.35 -3.43
N LEU A 159 11.40 -14.77 -3.10
CA LEU A 159 10.56 -15.28 -2.01
C LEU A 159 10.05 -16.70 -2.33
N PRO A 160 9.66 -17.49 -1.33
CA PRO A 160 9.06 -18.81 -1.58
C PRO A 160 7.82 -18.79 -2.48
N VAL A 161 7.08 -17.67 -2.53
CA VAL A 161 5.97 -17.48 -3.48
C VAL A 161 6.46 -17.25 -4.90
N GLU A 162 7.50 -16.45 -5.10
CA GLU A 162 8.15 -16.25 -6.41
C GLU A 162 8.73 -17.57 -6.91
N GLN A 163 9.43 -18.31 -6.05
CA GLN A 163 10.07 -19.58 -6.40
C GLN A 163 9.08 -20.60 -6.96
N ARG A 164 7.86 -20.66 -6.42
CA ARG A 164 6.81 -21.56 -6.96
C ARG A 164 6.47 -21.27 -8.41
N TYR A 165 6.46 -19.99 -8.80
CA TYR A 165 6.19 -19.60 -10.18
C TYR A 165 7.42 -19.77 -11.07
N LEU A 166 8.61 -19.46 -10.56
CA LEU A 166 9.88 -19.73 -11.27
C LEU A 166 9.99 -21.23 -11.60
N ASP A 167 9.76 -22.10 -10.62
CA ASP A 167 9.76 -23.56 -10.80
C ASP A 167 8.66 -24.03 -11.77
N GLN A 168 7.50 -23.37 -11.78
CA GLN A 168 6.38 -23.71 -12.66
C GLN A 168 6.70 -23.43 -14.14
N PHE A 169 7.45 -22.37 -14.42
CA PHE A 169 7.82 -21.94 -15.76
C PHE A 169 9.27 -22.29 -16.13
N ASP A 170 9.94 -23.12 -15.32
CA ASP A 170 11.31 -23.57 -15.51
C ASP A 170 12.34 -22.41 -15.67
N ILE A 171 12.07 -21.29 -15.00
CA ILE A 171 12.93 -20.10 -15.01
C ILE A 171 14.04 -20.29 -13.96
N PRO A 172 15.32 -20.35 -14.36
CA PRO A 172 16.40 -20.59 -13.42
C PRO A 172 16.75 -19.33 -12.61
N GLY A 173 17.25 -19.46 -11.39
CA GLY A 173 17.81 -18.32 -10.66
C GLY A 173 16.78 -17.23 -10.33
N ARG A 174 17.14 -15.95 -10.56
CA ARG A 174 16.30 -14.81 -10.21
C ARG A 174 15.58 -14.28 -11.45
N PRO A 175 14.32 -13.84 -11.34
CA PRO A 175 13.56 -13.33 -12.49
C PRO A 175 14.23 -12.12 -13.12
N GLU A 176 14.82 -11.22 -12.33
CA GLU A 176 15.50 -10.04 -12.84
C GLU A 176 16.75 -10.33 -13.70
N ASP A 177 17.32 -11.54 -13.62
CA ASP A 177 18.50 -11.93 -14.39
C ASP A 177 18.16 -12.27 -15.86
N HIS A 178 16.87 -12.39 -16.20
CA HIS A 178 16.38 -12.84 -17.51
C HIS A 178 15.56 -11.80 -18.28
N LEU A 179 15.48 -10.56 -17.81
CA LEU A 179 14.62 -9.56 -18.47
C LEU A 179 15.07 -9.21 -19.90
N ASP A 180 16.37 -9.31 -20.15
CA ASP A 180 16.97 -9.03 -21.46
C ASP A 180 17.27 -10.31 -22.26
N ASP A 181 16.85 -11.49 -21.77
CA ASP A 181 17.07 -12.76 -22.44
C ASP A 181 15.90 -13.07 -23.40
N GLU A 182 16.17 -12.91 -24.71
CA GLU A 182 15.18 -13.16 -25.76
C GLU A 182 14.65 -14.61 -25.75
N ASP A 183 15.48 -15.57 -25.35
CA ASP A 183 15.08 -16.99 -25.30
C ASP A 183 14.13 -17.27 -24.11
N MET A 184 14.12 -16.40 -23.09
CA MET A 184 13.29 -16.52 -21.89
C MET A 184 12.04 -15.63 -21.94
N SER A 185 11.82 -14.87 -23.02
CA SER A 185 10.77 -13.85 -23.11
C SER A 185 9.36 -14.40 -22.84
N ASP A 186 9.03 -15.58 -23.39
CA ASP A 186 7.71 -16.18 -23.23
C ASP A 186 7.47 -16.66 -21.78
N ASP A 187 8.47 -17.33 -21.19
CA ASP A 187 8.38 -17.81 -19.80
C ASP A 187 8.33 -16.66 -18.80
N MET A 188 9.12 -15.60 -19.03
CA MET A 188 9.09 -14.38 -18.22
C MET A 188 7.74 -13.66 -18.33
N PHE A 189 7.13 -13.66 -19.52
CA PHE A 189 5.78 -13.11 -19.69
C PHE A 189 4.73 -13.89 -18.87
N GLU A 190 4.81 -15.22 -18.86
CA GLU A 190 3.95 -16.06 -18.02
C GLU A 190 4.20 -15.82 -16.52
N PHE A 191 5.46 -15.67 -16.11
CA PHE A 191 5.82 -15.33 -14.74
C PHE A 191 5.23 -13.99 -14.31
N TRP A 192 5.37 -12.92 -15.10
CA TRP A 192 4.80 -11.60 -14.79
C TRP A 192 3.29 -11.62 -14.71
N HIS A 193 2.64 -12.46 -15.52
CA HIS A 193 1.19 -12.60 -15.48
C HIS A 193 0.72 -13.36 -14.22
N ALA A 194 1.49 -14.34 -13.77
CA ALA A 194 1.11 -15.21 -12.66
C ALA A 194 1.55 -14.66 -11.28
N CYS A 195 2.76 -14.11 -11.18
CA CYS A 195 3.39 -13.66 -9.94
C CYS A 195 3.25 -12.13 -9.76
N THR A 196 2.02 -11.68 -9.56
CA THR A 196 1.73 -10.26 -9.33
C THR A 196 1.89 -9.87 -7.85
N ALA A 197 2.10 -8.58 -7.57
CA ALA A 197 2.16 -8.04 -6.21
C ALA A 197 0.91 -8.37 -5.39
N GLN A 198 -0.25 -8.49 -6.03
CA GLN A 198 -1.48 -8.93 -5.39
C GLN A 198 -1.38 -10.38 -4.90
N ARG A 199 -0.84 -11.28 -5.73
CA ARG A 199 -0.61 -12.69 -5.37
C ARG A 199 0.45 -12.84 -4.29
N VAL A 200 1.53 -12.06 -4.40
CA VAL A 200 2.57 -12.01 -3.37
C VAL A 200 1.96 -11.53 -2.05
N ALA A 201 1.29 -10.37 -2.04
CA ALA A 201 0.65 -9.81 -0.85
C ALA A 201 -0.39 -10.75 -0.24
N GLN A 202 -1.26 -11.38 -1.04
CA GLN A 202 -2.22 -12.37 -0.57
C GLN A 202 -1.53 -13.56 0.12
N THR A 203 -0.33 -13.94 -0.33
CA THR A 203 0.38 -15.11 0.20
C THR A 203 1.14 -14.80 1.47
N ILE A 204 1.75 -13.62 1.59
CA ILE A 204 2.68 -13.30 2.69
C ILE A 204 2.16 -12.23 3.65
N SER A 205 1.12 -11.48 3.27
CA SER A 205 0.51 -10.45 4.12
C SER A 205 -0.99 -10.28 3.83
N LEU A 206 -1.36 -9.21 3.12
CA LEU A 206 -2.73 -8.83 2.85
C LEU A 206 -2.85 -8.12 1.49
N ASP A 207 -3.71 -8.63 0.62
CA ASP A 207 -4.18 -7.89 -0.56
C ASP A 207 -5.46 -7.14 -0.19
N VAL A 208 -5.32 -5.84 0.08
CA VAL A 208 -6.46 -4.94 0.36
C VAL A 208 -7.02 -4.28 -0.89
N VAL A 209 -6.38 -4.45 -2.05
CA VAL A 209 -6.73 -3.70 -3.26
C VAL A 209 -7.73 -4.48 -4.09
N TRP A 210 -7.57 -5.79 -4.31
CA TRP A 210 -8.52 -6.61 -5.07
C TRP A 210 -9.06 -7.82 -4.30
N HIS A 211 -8.21 -8.57 -3.60
CA HIS A 211 -8.60 -9.82 -2.94
C HIS A 211 -8.72 -9.69 -1.42
N MET A 212 -9.56 -8.75 -0.97
CA MET A 212 -9.92 -8.62 0.44
C MET A 212 -10.42 -10.00 0.97
N PRO A 213 -9.87 -10.56 2.06
CA PRO A 213 -10.27 -11.88 2.54
C PRO A 213 -11.76 -11.91 2.90
N THR A 214 -12.46 -12.96 2.46
CA THR A 214 -13.90 -13.12 2.72
C THR A 214 -14.20 -13.43 4.19
N ASP A 215 -13.21 -13.93 4.91
CA ASP A 215 -13.20 -14.23 6.34
C ASP A 215 -12.39 -13.20 7.15
N ALA A 216 -12.17 -12.00 6.60
CA ALA A 216 -11.43 -10.93 7.25
C ALA A 216 -11.94 -10.63 8.66
N VAL A 217 -11.08 -10.86 9.65
CA VAL A 217 -11.29 -10.42 11.04
C VAL A 217 -10.71 -9.01 11.16
N VAL A 218 -11.59 -8.04 11.41
CA VAL A 218 -11.21 -6.62 11.49
C VAL A 218 -11.29 -6.11 12.91
N CYS A 219 -10.21 -5.47 13.38
CA CYS A 219 -10.12 -4.81 14.67
C CYS A 219 -9.70 -3.35 14.48
N GLY A 220 -10.53 -2.42 14.95
CA GLY A 220 -10.34 -0.98 14.72
C GLY A 220 -11.16 -0.46 13.55
N GLN A 221 -10.89 0.79 13.15
CA GLN A 221 -11.66 1.52 12.14
C GLN A 221 -10.77 1.94 10.98
N LEU A 222 -11.36 2.16 9.81
CA LEU A 222 -10.68 2.75 8.65
C LEU A 222 -10.47 4.26 8.88
N VAL A 223 -9.31 4.77 8.50
CA VAL A 223 -8.95 6.19 8.68
C VAL A 223 -8.39 6.76 7.38
N LEU A 224 -8.80 7.96 7.01
CA LEU A 224 -8.06 8.80 6.06
C LEU A 224 -7.07 9.67 6.83
N ALA A 225 -5.83 9.73 6.37
CA ALA A 225 -4.79 10.55 6.98
C ALA A 225 -3.98 11.28 5.91
N ARG A 226 -3.37 12.40 6.29
CA ARG A 226 -2.53 13.22 5.42
C ARG A 226 -1.08 12.77 5.47
N VAL A 227 -0.45 12.70 4.30
CA VAL A 227 0.99 12.43 4.18
C VAL A 227 1.82 13.66 4.60
N PRO A 228 3.07 13.48 5.03
CA PRO A 228 3.96 14.58 5.42
C PRO A 228 4.10 15.65 4.32
N GLU A 229 4.18 16.93 4.70
CA GLU A 229 4.24 18.06 3.73
C GLU A 229 5.43 17.96 2.75
N ARG A 230 6.55 17.39 3.19
CA ARG A 230 7.73 17.15 2.34
C ARG A 230 7.42 16.23 1.16
N ALA A 231 6.47 15.32 1.31
CA ALA A 231 6.09 14.39 0.26
C ALA A 231 5.15 14.98 -0.80
N ARG A 232 4.43 16.07 -0.50
CA ARG A 232 3.51 16.73 -1.46
C ARG A 232 4.25 17.50 -2.57
N GLY A 233 5.51 17.86 -2.34
CA GLY A 233 6.34 18.57 -3.31
C GLY A 233 6.81 17.71 -4.48
N ALA A 234 7.01 16.40 -4.25
CA ALA A 234 7.53 15.46 -5.25
C ALA A 234 6.44 14.92 -6.21
N GLN A 235 5.19 14.83 -5.75
CA GLN A 235 4.08 14.31 -6.58
C GLN A 235 3.66 15.23 -7.74
N ARG A 236 4.19 16.46 -7.82
CA ARG A 236 3.89 17.40 -8.92
C ARG A 236 4.61 17.06 -10.24
N GLY A 237 5.46 16.05 -10.27
CA GLY A 237 6.21 15.63 -11.46
C GLY A 237 5.47 14.72 -12.45
N HIS A 238 4.32 14.15 -12.07
CA HIS A 238 3.63 13.16 -12.89
C HIS A 238 2.56 13.78 -13.81
N ASN A 239 2.99 14.66 -14.71
CA ASN A 239 2.20 15.08 -15.87
C ASN A 239 3.11 15.11 -17.11
N GLY A 240 2.91 14.13 -18.00
CA GLY A 240 3.56 13.97 -19.31
C GLY A 240 4.05 12.53 -19.45
N VAL A 241 3.58 11.73 -20.40
CA VAL A 241 3.45 11.98 -21.85
C VAL A 241 2.27 11.21 -22.43
#